data_AF-A0A699STA6-F1
#
_entry.id   AF-A0A699STA6-F1
#
_cell.length_a   1.000
_cell.length_b   1.000
_cell.length_c   1.000
_cell.angle_alpha   90.00
_cell.angle_beta   90.00
_cell.angle_gamma   90.00
#
_symmetry.space_group_name_H-M   'P 1'
#
loop_
_entity.id
_entity.type
_entity.pdbx_description
1 polymer ?
#
loop_
_entity_poly.entity_id
_entity_poly.type
_entity_poly.pdbx_seq_one_letter_code
_entity_poly.pdbx_strand_id
1 'polypeptide(L)'
;MKKNILKQQYGNFKAKGLETLEQMFSRLQVIVGQLQFMDVEVEQDDLNQKFLTSLAPEWLMYTIVWRNRSDLDTMSLDDLYNHLKVYESEVQKKTEPNS
;
A
#
# COMPACT_ATOMS: atom_id res chain seq x y z
N MET A 1 -8.00 20.36 -13.51
CA MET A 1 -6.53 20.11 -13.48
C MET A 1 -6.11 19.27 -12.26
N LYS A 2 -6.38 19.71 -11.02
CA LYS A 2 -5.97 18.99 -9.78
C LYS A 2 -6.47 17.53 -9.66
N LYS A 3 -7.73 17.26 -10.01
CA LYS A 3 -8.33 15.91 -10.02
C LYS A 3 -7.53 14.90 -10.85
N ASN A 4 -7.08 15.31 -12.05
CA ASN A 4 -6.33 14.44 -12.96
C ASN A 4 -4.93 14.15 -12.41
N ILE A 5 -4.29 15.12 -11.76
CA ILE A 5 -2.99 14.94 -11.12
C ILE A 5 -3.09 13.90 -9.99
N LEU A 6 -4.13 13.97 -9.16
CA LEU A 6 -4.34 13.00 -8.08
C LEU A 6 -4.59 11.59 -8.60
N LYS A 7 -5.43 11.45 -9.64
CA LYS A 7 -5.63 10.16 -10.31
C LYS A 7 -4.33 9.58 -10.86
N GLN A 8 -3.47 10.43 -11.43
CA GLN A 8 -2.16 10.00 -11.91
C GLN A 8 -1.23 9.61 -10.75
N GLN A 9 -1.22 10.36 -9.65
CA GLN A 9 -0.44 10.03 -8.46
C GLN A 9 -0.87 8.69 -7.84
N TYR A 10 -2.18 8.43 -7.78
CA TYR A 10 -2.72 7.15 -7.34
C TYR A 10 -2.36 6.01 -8.30
N GLY A 11 -2.57 6.20 -9.61
CA GLY A 11 -2.24 5.20 -10.62
C GLY A 11 -0.77 4.77 -10.60
N ASN A 12 0.13 5.74 -10.43
CA ASN A 12 1.58 5.53 -10.37
C ASN A 12 2.13 5.32 -8.95
N PHE A 13 1.25 5.15 -7.95
CA PHE A 13 1.66 5.02 -6.58
C PHE A 13 2.53 3.77 -6.39
N LYS A 14 3.75 3.94 -5.87
CA LYS A 14 4.72 2.89 -5.50
C LYS A 14 5.51 3.35 -4.28
N ALA A 15 6.07 2.39 -3.52
CA ALA A 15 7.08 2.65 -2.50
C ALA A 15 8.27 3.40 -3.11
N LYS A 16 8.87 4.29 -2.32
CA LYS A 16 10.00 5.13 -2.77
C LYS A 16 11.25 4.81 -1.96
N GLY A 17 12.36 4.45 -2.60
CA GLY A 17 13.66 4.31 -1.92
C GLY A 17 13.57 3.49 -0.63
N LEU A 18 13.98 4.09 0.49
CA LEU A 18 13.95 3.49 1.84
C LEU A 18 12.69 3.89 2.65
N GLU A 19 11.58 4.19 1.97
CA GLU A 19 10.30 4.53 2.62
C GLU A 19 9.79 3.35 3.46
N THR A 20 9.44 3.62 4.72
CA THR A 20 8.87 2.59 5.61
C THR A 20 7.43 2.26 5.22
N LEU A 21 6.90 1.14 5.71
CA LEU A 21 5.51 0.75 5.45
C LEU A 21 4.54 1.85 5.91
N GLU A 22 4.80 2.45 7.07
CA GLU A 22 4.00 3.51 7.66
C GLU A 22 4.02 4.81 6.85
N GLN A 23 5.18 5.21 6.34
CA GLN A 23 5.31 6.39 5.49
C GLN A 23 4.54 6.21 4.17
N MET A 24 4.69 5.04 3.55
CA MET A 24 3.96 4.70 2.33
C MET A 24 2.44 4.67 2.58
N PHE A 25 1.99 4.02 3.65
CA PHE A 25 0.59 3.96 4.06
C PHE A 25 -0.01 5.36 4.25
N SER A 26 0.66 6.22 5.01
CA SER A 26 0.24 7.60 5.25
C SER A 26 0.09 8.39 3.94
N ARG A 27 1.04 8.22 3.00
CA ARG A 27 1.00 8.90 1.70
C ARG A 27 -0.16 8.41 0.83
N LEU A 28 -0.50 7.12 0.89
CA LEU A 28 -1.65 6.57 0.19
C LEU A 28 -2.96 7.14 0.75
N GLN A 29 -3.12 7.14 2.08
CA GLN A 29 -4.29 7.70 2.75
C GLN A 29 -4.52 9.18 2.39
N VAL A 30 -3.46 9.99 2.31
CA VAL A 30 -3.56 11.39 1.88
C VAL A 30 -4.09 11.49 0.44
N ILE A 31 -3.61 10.66 -0.47
CA ILE A 31 -4.07 10.67 -1.88
C ILE A 31 -5.54 10.25 -1.96
N VAL A 32 -5.91 9.15 -1.28
CA VAL A 32 -7.27 8.62 -1.28
C VAL A 32 -8.25 9.60 -0.64
N GLY A 33 -7.92 10.18 0.51
CA GLY A 33 -8.76 11.18 1.17
C GLY A 33 -8.98 12.42 0.31
N GLN A 34 -7.96 12.86 -0.45
CA GLN A 34 -8.10 13.96 -1.41
C GLN A 34 -8.96 13.58 -2.62
N LEU A 35 -8.88 12.34 -3.11
CA LEU A 35 -9.73 11.85 -4.20
C LEU A 35 -11.20 11.80 -3.76
N GLN A 36 -11.47 11.22 -2.58
CA GLN A 36 -12.81 11.13 -2.00
C GLN A 36 -13.42 12.51 -1.74
N PHE A 37 -12.62 13.46 -1.23
CA PHE A 37 -13.05 14.86 -1.07
C PHE A 37 -13.45 15.53 -2.40
N MET A 38 -13.00 15.01 -3.55
CA MET A 38 -13.32 15.51 -4.89
C MET A 38 -14.35 14.63 -5.63
N ASP A 39 -15.16 13.88 -4.89
CA ASP A 39 -16.15 12.94 -5.39
C ASP A 39 -15.54 11.98 -6.43
N VAL A 40 -14.36 11.46 -6.11
CA VAL A 40 -13.75 10.33 -6.83
C VAL A 40 -13.82 9.12 -5.91
N GLU A 41 -14.69 8.19 -6.29
CA GLU A 41 -14.77 6.89 -5.66
C GLU A 41 -13.48 6.11 -5.93
N VAL A 42 -12.98 5.47 -4.87
CA VAL A 42 -11.88 4.51 -4.91
C VAL A 42 -12.45 3.24 -4.33
N GLU A 43 -12.59 2.22 -5.17
CA GLU A 43 -13.13 0.92 -4.75
C GLU A 43 -12.18 0.26 -3.74
N GLN A 44 -12.75 -0.41 -2.73
CA GLN A 44 -11.98 -0.96 -1.62
C GLN A 44 -11.00 -2.04 -2.07
N ASP A 45 -11.40 -2.87 -3.03
CA ASP A 45 -10.58 -3.92 -3.62
C ASP A 45 -9.40 -3.32 -4.41
N ASP A 46 -9.66 -2.33 -5.27
CA ASP A 46 -8.60 -1.60 -5.98
C ASP A 46 -7.64 -0.93 -4.99
N LEU A 47 -8.13 -0.35 -3.91
CA LEU A 47 -7.30 0.26 -2.87
C LEU A 47 -6.38 -0.76 -2.18
N ASN A 48 -6.92 -1.92 -1.81
CA ASN A 48 -6.17 -2.97 -1.14
C ASN A 48 -5.13 -3.60 -2.07
N GLN A 49 -5.52 -3.88 -3.32
CA GLN A 49 -4.61 -4.37 -4.36
C GLN A 49 -3.53 -3.32 -4.68
N LYS A 50 -3.91 -2.03 -4.75
CA LYS A 50 -2.96 -0.94 -4.96
C LYS A 50 -1.92 -0.92 -3.85
N PHE A 51 -2.35 -0.97 -2.59
CA PHE A 51 -1.43 -0.95 -1.46
C PHE A 51 -0.44 -2.13 -1.52
N LEU A 52 -0.92 -3.36 -1.68
CA LEU A 52 -0.09 -4.57 -1.73
C LEU A 52 0.88 -4.60 -2.92
N THR A 53 0.41 -4.24 -4.12
CA THR A 53 1.24 -4.28 -5.34
C THR A 53 2.22 -3.11 -5.42
N SER A 54 2.08 -2.12 -4.54
CA SER A 54 2.94 -0.94 -4.48
C SER A 54 4.02 -1.03 -3.42
N LEU A 55 4.02 -2.08 -2.59
CA LEU A 55 5.09 -2.35 -1.62
C LEU A 55 6.45 -2.50 -2.32
N ALA A 56 7.51 -2.23 -1.56
CA ALA A 56 8.87 -2.42 -2.02
C ALA A 56 9.18 -3.91 -2.30
N PRO A 57 10.15 -4.25 -3.18
CA PRO A 57 10.41 -5.63 -3.60
C PRO A 57 10.67 -6.63 -2.46
N GLU A 58 11.15 -6.16 -1.32
CA GLU A 58 11.48 -6.95 -0.14
C GLU A 58 10.23 -7.53 0.55
N TRP A 59 9.04 -7.00 0.21
CA TRP A 59 7.75 -7.51 0.63
C TRP A 59 7.15 -8.56 -0.32
N LEU A 60 7.83 -8.94 -1.41
CA LEU A 60 7.27 -9.78 -2.49
C LEU A 60 6.57 -11.05 -1.98
N MET A 61 7.18 -11.76 -1.03
CA MET A 61 6.59 -12.98 -0.47
C MET A 61 5.27 -12.70 0.23
N TYR A 62 5.18 -11.61 0.99
CA TYR A 62 3.94 -11.18 1.64
C TYR A 62 2.89 -10.75 0.63
N THR A 63 3.27 -9.98 -0.40
CA THR A 63 2.35 -9.62 -1.48
C THR A 63 1.74 -10.84 -2.15
N ILE A 64 2.52 -11.89 -2.44
CA ILE A 64 2.02 -13.14 -3.06
C ILE A 64 1.03 -13.86 -2.14
N VAL A 65 1.38 -14.03 -0.87
CA VAL A 65 0.52 -14.74 0.10
C VAL A 65 -0.78 -13.98 0.34
N TRP A 66 -0.71 -12.67 0.51
CA TRP A 66 -1.87 -11.83 0.82
C TRP A 66 -2.85 -11.72 -0.34
N ARG A 67 -2.38 -11.70 -1.59
CA ARG A 67 -3.25 -11.67 -2.77
C ARG A 67 -4.16 -12.89 -2.92
N ASN A 68 -3.87 -13.99 -2.22
CA ASN A 68 -4.68 -15.21 -2.25
C ASN A 68 -5.71 -15.27 -1.11
N ARG A 69 -5.76 -14.27 -0.23
CA ARG A 69 -6.76 -14.23 0.84
C ARG A 69 -8.14 -13.86 0.31
N SER A 70 -9.16 -14.59 0.75
CA SER A 70 -10.54 -14.41 0.31
C SER A 70 -11.20 -13.12 0.82
N ASP A 71 -10.70 -12.56 1.92
CA ASP A 71 -11.23 -11.35 2.56
C ASP A 71 -10.49 -10.07 2.12
N LEU A 72 -9.44 -10.20 1.30
CA LEU A 72 -8.59 -9.09 0.88
C LEU A 72 -9.40 -7.96 0.23
N ASP A 73 -10.34 -8.28 -0.64
CA ASP A 73 -11.08 -7.27 -1.42
C ASP A 73 -12.09 -6.48 -0.56
N THR A 74 -12.42 -7.01 0.63
CA THR A 74 -13.44 -6.43 1.52
C THR A 74 -12.88 -5.85 2.82
N MET A 75 -11.65 -6.20 3.21
CA MET A 75 -11.07 -5.70 4.45
C MET A 75 -10.77 -4.20 4.38
N SER A 76 -10.75 -3.55 5.54
CA SER A 76 -10.33 -2.15 5.60
C SER A 76 -8.84 -2.04 5.28
N LEU A 77 -8.45 -0.87 4.74
CA LEU A 77 -7.04 -0.60 4.46
C LEU A 77 -6.20 -0.58 5.76
N ASP A 78 -6.78 -0.11 6.86
CA ASP A 78 -6.15 -0.10 8.19
C ASP A 78 -5.88 -1.52 8.70
N ASP A 79 -6.83 -2.45 8.55
CA ASP A 79 -6.65 -3.86 8.94
C ASP A 79 -5.54 -4.51 8.12
N LEU A 80 -5.54 -4.30 6.81
CA LEU A 80 -4.49 -4.78 5.91
C LEU A 80 -3.11 -4.26 6.33
N TYR A 81 -3.01 -2.97 6.62
CA TYR A 81 -1.77 -2.36 7.13
C TYR A 81 -1.33 -2.97 8.46
N ASN A 82 -2.23 -3.10 9.43
CA ASN A 82 -1.93 -3.65 10.75
C ASN A 82 -1.44 -5.09 10.64
N HIS A 83 -2.02 -5.89 9.75
CA HIS A 83 -1.56 -7.23 9.48
C HIS A 83 -0.15 -7.28 8.87
N LEU A 84 0.15 -6.40 7.91
CA LEU A 84 1.49 -6.32 7.32
C LEU A 84 2.54 -5.79 8.31
N LYS A 85 2.15 -4.86 9.20
CA LYS A 85 3.04 -4.23 10.17
C LYS A 85 3.76 -5.24 11.07
N VAL A 86 3.11 -6.35 11.40
CA VAL A 86 3.70 -7.44 12.22
C VAL A 86 4.96 -8.03 11.56
N TYR A 87 5.04 -8.02 10.22
CA TYR A 87 6.15 -8.60 9.47
C TYR A 87 7.28 -7.61 9.17
N GLU A 88 7.12 -6.33 9.50
CA GLU A 88 8.08 -5.28 9.13
C GLU A 88 9.50 -5.58 9.65
N SER A 89 9.60 -6.06 10.90
CA SER A 89 10.90 -6.43 11.49
C SER A 89 11.58 -7.62 10.77
N GLU A 90 10.81 -8.56 10.25
CA GLU A 90 11.34 -9.69 9.50
C GLU A 90 11.83 -9.25 8.11
N VAL A 91 11.05 -8.38 7.45
CA VAL A 91 11.45 -7.81 6.15
C VAL A 91 12.75 -7.04 6.30
N GLN A 92 12.84 -6.13 7.29
CA GLN A 92 14.05 -5.33 7.53
C GLN A 92 15.30 -6.19 7.77
N LYS A 93 15.22 -7.23 8.59
CA LYS A 93 16.34 -8.15 8.82
C LYS A 93 16.84 -8.86 7.56
N LYS A 94 15.95 -9.16 6.61
CA LYS A 94 16.34 -9.78 5.32
C LYS A 94 16.98 -8.79 4.35
N THR A 95 16.77 -7.48 4.56
CA THR A 95 17.35 -6.42 3.72
C THR A 95 18.75 -5.99 4.16
N GLU A 96 19.11 -6.27 5.42
CA GLU A 96 20.46 -6.03 5.90
C GLU A 96 21.43 -7.00 5.21
N PRO A 97 22.50 -6.50 4.56
CA PRO A 97 23.55 -7.38 4.09
C PRO A 97 24.13 -8.07 5.32
N ASN A 98 24.13 -9.42 5.32
CA ASN A 98 24.91 -10.19 6.28
C ASN A 98 26.33 -9.60 6.27
N SER A 99 26.72 -8.98 7.38
CA SER A 99 28.06 -8.39 7.52
C SER A 99 29.14 -9.46 7.43
#